data_AF-A0A959WNZ0-F1
#
_entry.id   AF-A0A959WNZ0-F1
#
_cell.length_a   1.000
_cell.length_b   1.000
_cell.length_c   1.000
_cell.angle_alpha   90.00
_cell.angle_beta   90.00
_cell.angle_gamma   90.00
#
_symmetry.space_group_name_H-M   'P 1'
#
loop_
_entity.id
_entity.type
_entity.pdbx_description
1 polymer ?
#
loop_
_entity_poly.entity_id
_entity_poly.type
_entity_poly.pdbx_seq_one_letter_code
_entity_poly.pdbx_strand_id
1 'polypeptide(L)'
;MTEAESPTPATGTDVPTEAPPEAMPDVESAFEEIEVDSPLVGIIMGSANDKPKMQPAGKALEEAGIRYEVRVMSAHRTPDLVVEYCKAAQMRGLKAIIAGAGMSAALPGVAAAHTSLPVIGVPISGKNLGGMDALLAIAQMPPGVPVACMAVDGAKNAGLYAARIIGL
;
A
#
# COMPACT_ATOMS: atom_id res chain seq x y z
N MET A 1 -57.37 57.07 -52.97
CA MET A 1 -57.83 56.24 -51.83
C MET A 1 -57.17 54.90 -52.01
N THR A 2 -56.04 54.67 -51.35
CA THR A 2 -55.20 53.47 -51.47
C THR A 2 -55.12 52.83 -50.09
N GLU A 3 -55.65 51.61 -50.00
CA GLU A 3 -55.72 50.79 -48.80
C GLU A 3 -54.32 50.36 -48.35
N ALA A 4 -54.06 50.39 -47.04
CA ALA A 4 -52.86 49.88 -46.42
C ALA A 4 -53.15 48.49 -45.83
N GLU A 5 -52.48 47.46 -46.34
CA GLU A 5 -52.51 46.10 -45.80
C GLU A 5 -51.80 46.02 -44.44
N SER A 6 -52.46 45.39 -43.47
CA SER A 6 -51.90 45.01 -42.17
C SER A 6 -51.11 43.70 -42.27
N PRO A 7 -49.93 43.55 -41.63
CA PRO A 7 -49.22 42.29 -41.62
C PRO A 7 -49.74 41.33 -40.54
N THR A 8 -49.94 40.07 -40.94
CA THR A 8 -50.28 38.91 -40.10
C THR A 8 -49.10 38.54 -39.18
N PRO A 9 -49.32 38.11 -37.91
CA PRO A 9 -48.23 37.64 -37.07
C PRO A 9 -47.84 36.20 -37.43
N ALA A 10 -46.55 35.97 -37.63
CA ALA A 10 -45.98 34.64 -37.78
C ALA A 10 -45.87 33.96 -36.40
N THR A 11 -46.68 32.93 -36.16
CA THR A 11 -46.54 32.01 -35.03
C THR A 11 -45.80 30.75 -35.49
N GLY A 12 -44.65 30.47 -34.89
CA GLY A 12 -43.91 29.23 -35.10
C GLY A 12 -42.51 29.31 -34.52
N THR A 13 -42.38 29.22 -33.19
CA THR A 13 -41.10 28.90 -32.55
C THR A 13 -40.99 27.38 -32.46
N ASP A 14 -40.20 26.78 -33.34
CA ASP A 14 -39.69 25.42 -33.15
C ASP A 14 -38.71 25.43 -31.98
N VAL A 15 -39.13 24.86 -30.85
CA VAL A 15 -38.23 24.53 -29.75
C VAL A 15 -37.65 23.14 -30.07
N PRO A 16 -36.33 22.97 -30.19
CA PRO A 16 -35.74 21.64 -30.35
C PRO A 16 -36.06 20.80 -29.11
N THR A 17 -36.65 19.63 -29.31
CA THR A 17 -36.86 18.64 -28.25
C THR A 17 -35.49 18.16 -27.76
N GLU A 18 -35.09 18.63 -26.59
CA GLU A 18 -33.89 18.18 -25.89
C GLU A 18 -34.00 16.66 -25.66
N ALA A 19 -32.97 15.92 -26.05
CA ALA A 19 -32.91 14.49 -25.81
C ALA A 19 -32.99 14.24 -24.29
N PRO A 20 -33.71 13.19 -23.84
CA PRO A 20 -33.83 12.92 -22.42
C PRO A 20 -32.43 12.75 -21.81
N PRO A 21 -32.20 13.26 -20.59
CA PRO A 21 -30.90 13.14 -19.93
C PRO A 21 -30.52 11.65 -19.85
N GLU A 22 -29.30 11.33 -20.28
CA GLU A 22 -28.77 9.97 -20.15
C GLU A 22 -28.96 9.53 -18.70
N ALA A 23 -29.57 8.36 -18.52
CA ALA A 23 -29.89 7.83 -17.20
C ALA A 23 -28.59 7.75 -16.39
N MET A 24 -28.56 8.46 -15.26
CA MET A 24 -27.48 8.32 -14.31
C MET A 24 -27.36 6.84 -13.93
N PRO A 25 -26.13 6.28 -13.87
CA PRO A 25 -25.95 4.88 -13.51
C PRO A 25 -26.62 4.59 -12.17
N ASP A 26 -27.12 3.37 -12.02
CA ASP A 26 -27.76 2.92 -10.79
C ASP A 26 -26.79 3.13 -9.63
N VAL A 27 -27.28 3.69 -8.53
CA VAL A 27 -26.50 4.00 -7.34
C VAL A 27 -25.77 2.74 -6.86
N GLU A 28 -26.39 1.56 -7.01
CA GLU A 28 -25.77 0.26 -6.71
C GLU A 28 -24.57 -0.07 -7.62
N SER A 29 -24.67 0.17 -8.94
CA SER A 29 -23.55 -0.01 -9.88
C SER A 29 -22.38 0.96 -9.61
N ALA A 30 -22.69 2.17 -9.14
CA ALA A 30 -21.66 3.15 -8.78
C ALA A 30 -20.86 2.75 -7.51
N PHE A 31 -21.41 1.88 -6.66
CA PHE A 31 -20.69 1.31 -5.51
C PHE A 31 -19.91 0.04 -5.86
N GLU A 32 -20.38 -0.77 -6.81
CA GLU A 32 -19.65 -1.96 -7.30
C GLU A 32 -18.36 -1.60 -8.04
N GLU A 33 -18.31 -0.44 -8.70
CA GLU A 33 -17.13 0.06 -9.41
C GLU A 33 -16.06 0.71 -8.52
N ILE A 34 -16.31 0.87 -7.21
CA ILE A 34 -15.27 1.37 -6.30
C ILE A 34 -14.35 0.21 -5.88
N GLU A 35 -13.57 -0.31 -6.83
CA GLU A 35 -12.36 -1.06 -6.51
C GLU A 35 -11.38 -0.11 -5.82
N VAL A 36 -11.40 -0.08 -4.48
CA VAL A 36 -10.41 0.69 -3.72
C VAL A 36 -9.08 -0.04 -3.84
N ASP A 37 -8.26 0.39 -4.78
CA ASP A 37 -7.00 -0.23 -5.21
C ASP A 37 -5.84 -0.16 -4.19
N SER A 38 -6.18 -0.43 -2.93
CA SER A 38 -5.32 -0.21 -1.78
C SER A 38 -4.22 -1.28 -1.68
N PRO A 39 -2.98 -0.91 -1.30
CA PRO A 39 -1.95 -1.89 -1.02
C PRO A 39 -2.39 -2.79 0.15
N LEU A 40 -2.08 -4.08 0.07
CA LEU A 40 -2.30 -5.04 1.15
C LEU A 40 -1.02 -5.30 1.96
N VAL A 41 0.15 -5.03 1.38
CA VAL A 41 1.45 -5.21 2.06
C VAL A 41 2.26 -3.92 2.04
N GLY A 42 2.79 -3.55 3.20
CA GLY A 42 3.76 -2.46 3.31
C GLY A 42 5.19 -3.00 3.31
N ILE A 43 6.03 -2.59 2.37
CA ILE A 43 7.47 -2.89 2.40
C ILE A 43 8.22 -1.65 2.90
N ILE A 44 8.84 -1.75 4.08
CA ILE A 44 9.63 -0.66 4.68
C ILE A 44 11.10 -1.04 4.81
N MET A 45 11.99 -0.07 4.61
CA MET A 45 13.43 -0.27 4.75
C MET A 45 14.14 0.96 5.32
N GLY A 46 15.21 0.73 6.07
CA GLY A 46 15.94 1.79 6.79
C GLY A 46 16.73 2.75 5.89
N SER A 47 17.10 2.30 4.69
CA SER A 47 17.91 3.05 3.73
C SER A 47 17.51 2.73 2.29
N ALA A 48 17.65 3.71 1.38
CA ALA A 48 17.49 3.45 -0.06
C ALA A 48 18.51 2.43 -0.59
N ASN A 49 19.67 2.30 0.08
CA ASN A 49 20.70 1.30 -0.25
C ASN A 49 20.23 -0.15 -0.03
N ASP A 50 19.17 -0.35 0.76
CA ASP A 50 18.58 -1.67 1.03
C ASP A 50 17.67 -2.14 -0.11
N LYS A 51 17.25 -1.22 -0.99
CA LYS A 51 16.29 -1.47 -2.07
C LYS A 51 16.66 -2.66 -2.97
N PRO A 52 17.92 -2.84 -3.44
CA PRO A 52 18.27 -3.99 -4.28
C PRO A 52 18.03 -5.34 -3.58
N LYS A 53 18.19 -5.39 -2.25
CA LYS A 53 18.01 -6.59 -1.45
C LYS A 53 16.55 -6.83 -1.06
N MET A 54 15.74 -5.77 -0.99
CA MET A 54 14.32 -5.83 -0.66
C MET A 54 13.41 -5.98 -1.88
N GLN A 55 13.86 -5.59 -3.08
CA GLN A 55 13.11 -5.72 -4.33
C GLN A 55 12.52 -7.13 -4.58
N PRO A 56 13.22 -8.24 -4.25
CA PRO A 56 12.65 -9.58 -4.41
C PRO A 56 11.35 -9.83 -3.63
N ALA A 57 11.10 -9.12 -2.51
CA ALA A 57 9.83 -9.19 -1.80
C ALA A 57 8.68 -8.63 -2.64
N GLY A 58 8.88 -7.44 -3.23
CA GLY A 58 7.90 -6.80 -4.11
C GLY A 58 7.58 -7.67 -5.32
N LYS A 59 8.61 -8.22 -5.99
CA LYS A 59 8.42 -9.13 -7.13
C LYS A 59 7.58 -10.36 -6.78
N ALA A 60 7.83 -10.98 -5.62
CA ALA A 60 7.03 -12.12 -5.17
C ALA A 60 5.57 -11.76 -4.90
N LEU A 61 5.29 -10.53 -4.44
CA LEU A 61 3.93 -10.03 -4.27
C LEU A 61 3.26 -9.73 -5.61
N GLU A 62 3.98 -9.14 -6.56
CA GLU A 62 3.50 -8.90 -7.94
C GLU A 62 3.12 -10.22 -8.62
N GLU A 63 4.00 -11.22 -8.54
CA GLU A 63 3.75 -12.57 -9.06
C GLU A 63 2.51 -13.23 -8.42
N ALA A 64 2.19 -12.87 -7.17
CA ALA A 64 1.02 -13.35 -6.45
C ALA A 64 -0.24 -12.49 -6.66
N GLY A 65 -0.17 -11.42 -7.47
CA GLY A 65 -1.28 -10.48 -7.67
C GLY A 65 -1.61 -9.60 -6.46
N ILE A 66 -0.68 -9.46 -5.51
CA ILE A 66 -0.87 -8.70 -4.27
C ILE A 66 -0.27 -7.31 -4.41
N ARG A 67 -1.11 -6.28 -4.28
CA ARG A 67 -0.62 -4.91 -4.27
C ARG A 67 0.15 -4.60 -2.99
N TYR A 68 1.21 -3.85 -3.17
CA TYR A 68 2.09 -3.44 -2.09
C TYR A 68 2.56 -2.02 -2.31
N GLU A 69 3.05 -1.39 -1.24
CA GLU A 69 3.76 -0.13 -1.32
C GLU A 69 5.17 -0.27 -0.76
N VAL A 70 6.06 0.65 -1.14
CA VAL A 70 7.44 0.69 -0.66
C VAL A 70 7.72 2.05 -0.02
N ARG A 71 8.31 2.06 1.17
CA ARG A 71 8.72 3.27 1.87
C ARG A 71 10.14 3.13 2.42
N VAL A 72 10.91 4.22 2.38
CA VAL A 72 12.20 4.31 3.06
C VAL A 72 12.00 5.13 4.33
N MET A 73 12.16 4.47 5.48
CA MET A 73 11.99 5.07 6.80
C MET A 73 12.89 4.36 7.81
N SER A 74 13.59 5.12 8.63
CA SER A 74 14.64 4.62 9.50
C SER A 74 14.20 4.66 10.95
N ALA A 75 14.21 3.51 11.63
CA ALA A 75 13.92 3.44 13.07
C ALA A 75 14.86 4.29 13.93
N HIS A 76 16.09 4.56 13.47
CA HIS A 76 17.05 5.37 14.22
C HIS A 76 17.04 6.85 13.86
N ARG A 77 16.69 7.20 12.61
CA ARG A 77 16.81 8.59 12.11
C ARG A 77 15.46 9.29 11.98
N THR A 78 14.40 8.54 11.72
CA THR A 78 13.03 9.04 11.55
C THR A 78 12.06 8.15 12.35
N PRO A 79 12.26 7.98 13.67
CA PRO A 79 11.46 7.06 14.47
C PRO A 79 9.96 7.40 14.44
N ASP A 80 9.61 8.68 14.55
CA ASP A 80 8.21 9.13 14.57
C ASP A 80 7.46 8.73 13.29
N LEU A 81 8.12 8.85 12.13
CA LEU A 81 7.55 8.44 10.84
C LEU A 81 7.26 6.93 10.80
N VAL A 82 8.13 6.11 11.39
CA VAL A 82 7.90 4.65 11.49
C VAL A 82 6.71 4.36 12.38
N VAL A 83 6.62 5.04 13.53
CA VAL A 83 5.51 4.87 14.49
C VAL A 83 4.19 5.27 13.87
N GLU A 84 4.11 6.44 13.23
CA GLU A 84 2.92 6.93 12.54
C GLU A 84 2.47 5.97 11.44
N TYR A 85 3.42 5.50 10.62
CA TYR A 85 3.16 4.52 9.57
C TYR A 85 2.53 3.24 10.12
N CYS A 86 3.12 2.66 11.18
CA CYS A 86 2.69 1.39 11.74
C CYS A 86 1.32 1.49 12.45
N LYS A 87 1.07 2.60 13.16
CA LYS A 87 -0.22 2.86 13.81
C LYS A 87 -1.36 3.03 12.79
N ALA A 88 -1.09 3.67 11.67
CA ALA A 88 -2.08 3.89 10.61
C ALA A 88 -2.25 2.68 9.66
N ALA A 89 -1.32 1.72 9.67
CA ALA A 89 -1.24 0.63 8.70
C ALA A 89 -2.55 -0.15 8.55
N GLN A 90 -3.14 -0.58 9.67
CA GLN A 90 -4.37 -1.38 9.66
C GLN A 90 -5.57 -0.59 9.11
N MET A 91 -5.72 0.68 9.52
CA MET A 91 -6.81 1.55 9.04
C MET A 91 -6.70 1.84 7.54
N ARG A 92 -5.48 1.84 7.00
CA ARG A 92 -5.22 1.98 5.56
C ARG A 92 -5.44 0.69 4.76
N GLY A 93 -5.85 -0.40 5.40
CA GLY A 93 -6.13 -1.68 4.72
C GLY A 93 -4.93 -2.62 4.60
N LEU A 94 -3.75 -2.27 5.12
CA LEU A 94 -2.62 -3.19 5.13
C LEU A 94 -2.96 -4.45 5.94
N LYS A 95 -2.48 -5.60 5.47
CA LYS A 95 -2.64 -6.93 6.08
C LYS A 95 -1.33 -7.46 6.65
N ALA A 96 -0.18 -7.01 6.13
CA ALA A 96 1.15 -7.36 6.65
C ALA A 96 2.16 -6.24 6.37
N ILE A 97 3.24 -6.22 7.14
CA ILE A 97 4.39 -5.34 6.93
C ILE A 97 5.65 -6.18 6.75
N ILE A 98 6.39 -5.96 5.68
CA ILE A 98 7.73 -6.51 5.45
C ILE A 98 8.75 -5.41 5.76
N ALA A 99 9.61 -5.64 6.75
CA ALA A 99 10.58 -4.67 7.21
C ALA A 99 12.02 -5.17 7.02
N GLY A 100 12.82 -4.44 6.25
CA GLY A 100 14.23 -4.73 5.99
C GLY A 100 15.18 -3.82 6.75
N ALA A 101 16.16 -4.39 7.46
CA ALA A 101 17.22 -3.61 8.12
C ALA A 101 18.50 -4.43 8.33
N GLY A 102 19.64 -3.73 8.35
CA GLY A 102 20.97 -4.31 8.62
C GLY A 102 21.59 -3.78 9.93
N MET A 103 22.72 -4.38 10.35
CA MET A 103 23.44 -4.03 11.58
C MET A 103 22.56 -4.16 12.84
N SER A 104 22.45 -3.12 13.67
CA SER A 104 21.46 -3.03 14.75
C SER A 104 20.05 -2.88 14.17
N ALA A 105 19.50 -3.96 13.61
CA ALA A 105 18.33 -3.95 12.75
C ALA A 105 17.01 -3.75 13.53
N ALA A 106 16.79 -2.56 14.08
CA ALA A 106 15.66 -2.25 14.95
C ALA A 106 14.31 -2.10 14.22
N LEU A 107 14.32 -1.83 12.90
CA LEU A 107 13.10 -1.48 12.15
C LEU A 107 11.97 -2.52 12.28
N PRO A 108 12.21 -3.83 12.13
CA PRO A 108 11.13 -4.82 12.26
C PRO A 108 10.55 -4.90 13.67
N GLY A 109 11.39 -4.83 14.71
CA GLY A 109 10.94 -4.85 16.09
C GLY A 109 10.13 -3.61 16.48
N VAL A 110 10.59 -2.42 16.04
CA VAL A 110 9.85 -1.16 16.24
C VAL A 110 8.51 -1.20 15.49
N ALA A 111 8.48 -1.71 14.26
CA ALA A 111 7.23 -1.84 13.52
C ALA A 111 6.23 -2.74 14.27
N ALA A 112 6.68 -3.92 14.72
CA ALA A 112 5.85 -4.87 15.47
C ALA A 112 5.34 -4.30 16.80
N ALA A 113 6.11 -3.44 17.46
CA ALA A 113 5.68 -2.79 18.71
C ALA A 113 4.54 -1.76 18.50
N HIS A 114 4.31 -1.31 17.26
CA HIS A 114 3.37 -0.22 16.96
C HIS A 114 2.24 -0.61 16.01
N THR A 115 2.08 -1.90 15.72
CA THR A 115 0.95 -2.42 14.95
C THR A 115 0.56 -3.81 15.44
N SER A 116 -0.72 -4.16 15.30
CA SER A 116 -1.19 -5.54 15.51
C SER A 116 -1.10 -6.40 14.24
N LEU A 117 -0.71 -5.82 13.11
CA LEU A 117 -0.51 -6.56 11.87
C LEU A 117 0.73 -7.47 11.98
N PRO A 118 0.73 -8.63 11.30
CA PRO A 118 1.92 -9.44 11.13
C PRO A 118 3.09 -8.63 10.56
N VAL A 119 4.22 -8.65 11.26
CA VAL A 119 5.47 -8.05 10.81
C VAL A 119 6.47 -9.14 10.44
N ILE A 120 7.01 -9.04 9.23
CA ILE A 120 7.98 -9.95 8.65
C ILE A 120 9.31 -9.22 8.57
N GLY A 121 10.30 -9.69 9.33
CA GLY A 121 11.63 -9.08 9.38
C GLY A 121 12.57 -9.72 8.36
N VAL A 122 13.27 -8.90 7.57
CA VAL A 122 14.32 -9.33 6.64
C VAL A 122 15.66 -8.80 7.13
N PRO A 123 16.53 -9.66 7.69
CA PRO A 123 17.89 -9.28 8.04
C PRO A 123 18.69 -8.96 6.79
N ILE A 124 19.30 -7.78 6.74
CA ILE A 124 20.08 -7.33 5.58
C ILE A 124 21.56 -7.52 5.88
N SER A 125 22.27 -8.24 5.01
CA SER A 125 23.70 -8.48 5.20
C SER A 125 24.52 -7.17 5.12
N GLY A 126 25.46 -7.03 6.03
CA GLY A 126 26.45 -5.95 6.05
C GLY A 126 27.87 -6.46 5.81
N LYS A 127 28.84 -5.55 5.74
CA LYS A 127 30.25 -5.89 5.45
C LYS A 127 30.94 -6.71 6.56
N ASN A 128 30.62 -6.43 7.83
CA ASN A 128 31.42 -6.91 8.95
C ASN A 128 31.01 -8.31 9.43
N LEU A 129 29.71 -8.54 9.62
CA LEU A 129 29.18 -9.76 10.25
C LEU A 129 28.28 -10.57 9.32
N GLY A 130 28.27 -10.28 8.03
CA GLY A 130 27.50 -11.03 7.03
C GLY A 130 25.99 -11.07 7.27
N GLY A 131 25.46 -10.20 8.16
CA GLY A 131 24.04 -10.18 8.55
C GLY A 131 23.71 -10.96 9.83
N MET A 132 24.68 -11.55 10.53
CA MET A 132 24.44 -12.21 11.83
C MET A 132 23.96 -11.21 12.90
N ASP A 133 24.52 -10.00 12.88
CA ASP A 133 24.06 -8.86 13.69
C ASP A 133 22.58 -8.56 13.45
N ALA A 134 22.21 -8.37 12.19
CA ALA A 134 20.83 -8.10 11.80
C ALA A 134 19.89 -9.27 12.14
N LEU A 135 20.34 -10.50 11.92
CA LEU A 135 19.55 -11.71 12.16
C LEU A 135 19.18 -11.82 13.64
N LEU A 136 20.16 -11.68 14.53
CA LEU A 136 19.92 -11.75 15.98
C LEU A 136 19.09 -10.57 16.46
N ALA A 137 19.32 -9.36 15.94
CA ALA A 137 18.54 -8.18 16.28
C ALA A 137 17.05 -8.29 15.91
N ILE A 138 16.74 -9.03 14.84
CA ILE A 138 15.35 -9.23 14.37
C ILE A 138 14.71 -10.47 15.00
N ALA A 139 15.44 -11.58 15.12
CA ALA A 139 14.89 -12.86 15.56
C ALA A 139 14.62 -12.92 17.07
N GLN A 140 15.46 -12.27 17.89
CA GLN A 140 15.43 -12.40 19.35
C GLN A 140 14.45 -11.42 20.01
N MET A 141 13.22 -11.33 19.49
CA MET A 141 12.17 -10.52 20.10
C MET A 141 11.72 -11.12 21.45
N PRO A 142 11.46 -10.28 22.46
CA PRO A 142 10.89 -10.75 23.72
C PRO A 142 9.43 -11.22 23.54
N PRO A 143 8.91 -12.04 24.48
CA PRO A 143 7.50 -12.43 24.47
C PRO A 143 6.55 -11.22 24.41
N GLY A 144 5.53 -11.31 23.55
CA GLY A 144 4.47 -10.29 23.41
C GLY A 144 4.59 -9.40 22.17
N VAL A 145 5.76 -9.31 21.53
CA VAL A 145 5.96 -8.47 20.33
C VAL A 145 6.64 -9.30 19.23
N PRO A 146 5.91 -10.20 18.55
CA PRO A 146 6.51 -11.15 17.62
C PRO A 146 6.95 -10.49 16.30
N VAL A 147 8.05 -11.00 15.73
CA VAL A 147 8.48 -10.71 14.36
C VAL A 147 8.76 -12.04 13.64
N ALA A 148 8.17 -12.25 12.47
CA ALA A 148 8.50 -13.39 11.62
C ALA A 148 9.83 -13.13 10.89
N CYS A 149 10.93 -13.58 11.49
CA CYS A 149 12.28 -13.37 10.95
C CYS A 149 12.58 -14.33 9.79
N MET A 150 12.98 -13.79 8.64
CA MET A 150 13.42 -14.55 7.46
C MET A 150 14.94 -14.81 7.49
N ALA A 151 15.42 -15.61 6.54
CA ALA A 151 16.86 -15.74 6.30
C ALA A 151 17.51 -14.37 5.99
N VAL A 152 18.82 -14.26 6.22
CA VAL A 152 19.60 -13.09 5.77
C VAL A 152 19.44 -12.89 4.27
N ASP A 153 19.13 -11.66 3.87
CA ASP A 153 18.75 -11.24 2.51
C ASP A 153 17.58 -12.05 1.91
N GLY A 154 16.74 -12.66 2.76
CA GLY A 154 15.62 -13.53 2.40
C GLY A 154 14.35 -12.81 1.94
N ALA A 155 14.46 -11.66 1.28
CA ALA A 155 13.31 -10.81 0.92
C ALA A 155 12.27 -11.53 0.05
N LYS A 156 12.70 -12.40 -0.88
CA LYS A 156 11.77 -13.20 -1.70
C LYS A 156 10.84 -14.04 -0.81
N ASN A 157 11.39 -14.70 0.20
CA ASN A 157 10.59 -15.50 1.13
C ASN A 157 9.69 -14.63 2.01
N ALA A 158 10.07 -13.40 2.33
CA ALA A 158 9.19 -12.47 3.00
C ALA A 158 7.93 -12.15 2.18
N GLY A 159 8.10 -11.90 0.87
CA GLY A 159 6.97 -11.68 -0.05
C GLY A 159 6.08 -12.92 -0.18
N LEU A 160 6.67 -14.10 -0.37
CA LEU A 160 5.93 -15.37 -0.42
C LEU A 160 5.20 -15.69 0.89
N TYR A 161 5.82 -15.38 2.04
CA TYR A 161 5.20 -15.59 3.35
C TYR A 161 4.05 -14.62 3.58
N ALA A 162 4.20 -13.34 3.20
CA ALA A 162 3.10 -12.37 3.20
C ALA A 162 1.94 -12.82 2.29
N ALA A 163 2.24 -13.36 1.11
CA ALA A 163 1.21 -13.90 0.22
C ALA A 163 0.43 -15.05 0.86
N ARG A 164 1.10 -15.93 1.61
CA ARG A 164 0.45 -17.00 2.37
C ARG A 164 -0.38 -16.47 3.54
N ILE A 165 0.01 -15.36 4.16
CA ILE A 165 -0.80 -14.73 5.22
C ILE A 165 -2.10 -14.15 4.65
N ILE A 166 -2.05 -13.58 3.43
CA ILE A 166 -3.20 -12.93 2.79
C ILE A 166 -4.14 -13.92 2.11
N GLY A 167 -3.59 -14.98 1.50
CA GLY A 167 -4.35 -16.01 0.79
C GLY A 167 -4.81 -17.21 1.66
N LEU A 168 -4.73 -17.08 2.99
CA LEU A 168 -5.43 -17.92 3.98
C LEU A 168 -6.64 -17.17 4.51
#